data_AF-A0AAW9EEH5-F1
#
_entry.id   AF-A0AAW9EEH5-F1
#
_cell.length_a   1.000
_cell.length_b   1.000
_cell.length_c   1.000
_cell.angle_alpha   90.00
_cell.angle_beta   90.00
_cell.angle_gamma   90.00
#
_symmetry.space_group_name_H-M   'P 1'
#
loop_
_entity.id
_entity.type
_entity.pdbx_description
1 polymer ?
#
loop_
_entity_poly.entity_id
_entity_poly.type
_entity_poly.pdbx_seq_one_letter_code
_entity_poly.pdbx_strand_id
1 'polypeptide(L)'
;HQSYERVLGNNKVDVIQGFARFVDAHTIEVNGEKITADNILIATGGRPIQPNIPGAEYGINSDGFFELSALPKRVAVVGAGYIAVELAGVLNALG
;
A
#
# COMPACT_ATOMS: atom_id res chain seq x y z
N HIS A 1 -3.73 -4.32 -14.14
CA HIS A 1 -2.74 -5.36 -13.83
C HIS A 1 -2.10 -5.98 -15.09
N GLN A 2 -2.88 -6.39 -16.10
CA GLN A 2 -2.35 -7.02 -17.34
C GLN A 2 -1.26 -6.23 -18.09
N SER A 3 -1.29 -4.90 -18.04
CA SER A 3 -0.25 -4.08 -18.70
C SER A 3 1.14 -4.25 -18.08
N TYR A 4 1.22 -4.34 -16.75
CA TYR A 4 2.50 -4.50 -16.03
C TYR A 4 3.09 -5.89 -16.24
N GLU A 5 2.28 -6.94 -16.08
CA GLU A 5 2.70 -8.33 -16.30
C GLU A 5 3.31 -8.53 -17.69
N ARG A 6 2.66 -7.97 -18.72
CA ARG A 6 3.16 -8.03 -20.10
C ARG A 6 4.52 -7.36 -20.25
N VAL A 7 4.71 -6.17 -19.69
CA VAL A 7 5.97 -5.43 -19.83
C VAL A 7 7.11 -6.14 -19.09
N LEU A 8 6.86 -6.64 -17.89
CA LEU A 8 7.85 -7.40 -17.11
C LEU A 8 8.23 -8.71 -17.80
N GLY A 9 7.25 -9.44 -18.33
CA GLY A 9 7.49 -10.67 -19.09
C GLY A 9 8.31 -10.42 -20.36
N ASN A 10 7.98 -9.36 -21.13
CA ASN A 10 8.76 -8.96 -22.30
C ASN A 10 10.22 -8.60 -21.96
N ASN A 11 10.43 -8.04 -20.76
CA ASN A 11 11.75 -7.68 -20.25
C ASN A 11 12.45 -8.83 -19.50
N LYS A 12 11.87 -10.03 -19.48
CA LYS A 12 12.42 -11.23 -18.81
C LYS A 12 12.71 -11.00 -17.31
N VAL A 13 11.82 -10.29 -16.64
CA VAL A 13 11.89 -10.08 -15.18
C VAL A 13 11.22 -11.27 -14.49
N ASP A 14 11.94 -11.94 -13.60
CA ASP A 14 11.38 -12.96 -12.72
C ASP A 14 10.58 -12.28 -11.59
N VAL A 15 9.29 -12.59 -11.51
CA VAL A 15 8.37 -11.99 -10.51
C VAL A 15 8.01 -13.03 -9.46
N ILE A 16 8.45 -12.79 -8.23
CA ILE A 16 8.16 -13.64 -7.07
C ILE A 16 7.18 -12.89 -6.16
N GLN A 17 5.96 -13.43 -6.00
CA GLN A 17 5.00 -12.89 -5.06
C GLN A 17 5.25 -13.45 -3.66
N GLY A 18 5.73 -12.60 -2.75
CA GLY A 18 6.00 -12.98 -1.37
C GLY A 18 6.58 -11.82 -0.56
N PHE A 19 6.63 -12.00 0.76
CA PHE A 19 7.24 -11.02 1.65
C PHE A 19 8.72 -11.32 1.82
N ALA A 20 9.58 -10.52 1.20
CA ALA A 20 11.03 -10.66 1.30
C ALA A 20 11.57 -10.09 2.61
N ARG A 21 12.56 -10.77 3.20
CA ARG A 21 13.33 -10.30 4.37
C ARG A 21 14.81 -10.48 4.13
N PHE A 22 15.62 -9.50 4.54
CA PHE A 22 17.08 -9.65 4.51
C PHE A 22 17.53 -10.70 5.53
N VAL A 23 18.40 -11.61 5.08
CA VAL A 23 19.12 -12.55 5.94
C VAL A 23 20.52 -12.00 6.25
N ASP A 24 21.11 -11.29 5.29
CA ASP A 24 22.36 -10.54 5.40
C ASP A 24 22.36 -9.39 4.38
N ALA A 25 23.50 -8.75 4.12
CA ALA A 25 23.61 -7.59 3.23
C ALA A 25 23.32 -7.89 1.73
N HIS A 26 23.47 -9.14 1.29
CA HIS A 26 23.34 -9.53 -0.13
C HIS A 26 22.34 -10.67 -0.37
N THR A 27 21.73 -11.19 0.69
CA THR A 27 20.80 -12.31 0.62
C THR A 27 19.44 -11.93 1.22
N ILE A 28 18.37 -12.21 0.48
CA ILE A 28 17.00 -12.18 0.98
C ILE A 28 16.43 -13.59 1.09
N GLU A 29 15.46 -13.76 1.98
CA GLU A 29 14.58 -14.92 2.04
C GLU A 29 13.16 -14.50 1.63
N VAL A 30 12.54 -15.29 0.76
CA VAL A 30 11.14 -15.13 0.35
C VAL A 30 10.52 -16.51 0.17
N ASN A 31 9.37 -16.75 0.82
CA ASN A 31 8.67 -18.03 0.77
C ASN A 31 9.56 -19.25 1.14
N GLY A 32 10.57 -19.06 2.01
CA GLY A 32 11.52 -20.11 2.41
C GLY A 32 12.72 -20.31 1.47
N GLU A 33 12.77 -19.62 0.33
CA GLU A 33 13.91 -19.68 -0.60
C GLU A 33 14.88 -18.51 -0.37
N LYS A 34 16.17 -18.79 -0.45
CA LYS A 34 17.23 -17.78 -0.34
C LYS A 34 17.69 -17.32 -1.71
N ILE A 35 17.71 -16.01 -1.93
CA ILE A 35 18.06 -15.38 -3.19
C ILE A 35 19.16 -14.36 -2.93
N THR A 36 20.23 -14.38 -3.73
CA THR A 36 21.36 -13.45 -3.66
C THR A 36 21.45 -12.60 -4.92
N ALA A 37 21.98 -11.38 -4.80
CA ALA A 37 22.21 -10.47 -5.93
C ALA A 37 23.39 -9.53 -5.68
N ASP A 38 24.04 -9.09 -6.76
CA ASP A 38 25.12 -8.09 -6.69
C ASP A 38 24.59 -6.73 -6.20
N ASN A 39 23.35 -6.38 -6.57
CA ASN A 39 22.70 -5.13 -6.24
C ASN A 39 21.26 -5.38 -5.78
N ILE A 40 20.85 -4.74 -4.69
CA ILE A 40 19.49 -4.86 -4.13
C ILE A 40 18.87 -3.48 -4.01
N LEU A 41 17.73 -3.26 -4.67
CA LEU A 41 16.92 -2.05 -4.56
C LEU A 41 15.79 -2.25 -3.54
N ILE A 42 15.74 -1.42 -2.50
CA ILE A 42 14.64 -1.42 -1.53
C ILE A 42 13.59 -0.40 -1.98
N ALA A 43 12.45 -0.91 -2.50
CA ALA A 43 11.34 -0.11 -2.99
C ALA A 43 10.01 -0.50 -2.30
N THR A 44 10.01 -0.64 -0.96
CA THR A 44 8.88 -1.15 -0.16
C THR A 44 7.74 -0.16 0.05
N GLY A 45 7.89 1.09 -0.38
CA GLY A 45 6.87 2.13 -0.21
C GLY A 45 6.67 2.54 1.25
N GLY A 46 5.47 3.06 1.54
CA GLY A 46 5.02 3.45 2.89
C GLY A 46 3.61 2.94 3.16
N ARG A 47 3.11 3.19 4.36
CA ARG A 47 1.74 2.83 4.77
C ARG A 47 1.11 3.93 5.63
N PRO A 48 -0.23 4.06 5.66
CA PRO A 48 -0.90 5.02 6.54
C PRO A 48 -0.54 4.78 8.00
N ILE A 49 -0.45 5.87 8.78
CA ILE A 49 -0.20 5.81 10.21
C ILE A 49 -1.53 6.00 10.94
N GLN A 50 -1.83 5.09 11.88
CA GLN A 50 -2.94 5.25 12.79
C GLN A 50 -2.52 6.10 14.00
N PRO A 51 -3.31 7.11 14.43
CA PRO A 51 -2.98 7.88 15.62
C PRO A 51 -3.06 7.02 16.89
N ASN A 52 -2.17 7.26 17.85
CA ASN A 52 -2.17 6.57 19.13
C ASN A 52 -3.10 7.26 20.15
N ILE A 53 -4.40 7.13 19.94
CA ILE A 53 -5.45 7.68 20.81
C ILE A 53 -6.56 6.64 21.04
N PRO A 54 -7.29 6.68 22.17
CA PRO A 54 -8.42 5.78 22.39
C PRO A 54 -9.47 5.91 21.28
N GLY A 55 -9.93 4.78 20.73
CA GLY A 55 -10.94 4.75 19.68
C GLY A 55 -10.41 4.98 18.26
N ALA A 56 -9.09 5.10 18.07
CA ALA A 56 -8.49 5.20 16.74
C ALA A 56 -8.84 3.99 15.87
N GLU A 57 -9.02 2.81 16.46
CA GLU A 57 -9.40 1.57 15.79
C GLU A 57 -10.78 1.60 15.11
N TYR A 58 -11.64 2.57 15.44
CA TYR A 58 -12.94 2.74 14.79
C TYR A 58 -12.87 3.55 13.49
N GLY A 59 -11.76 4.26 13.26
CA GLY A 59 -11.51 4.97 12.02
C GLY A 59 -11.01 4.06 10.90
N ILE A 60 -11.17 4.52 9.67
CA ILE A 60 -10.52 3.95 8.49
C ILE A 60 -9.47 4.92 7.95
N ASN A 61 -8.50 4.41 7.20
CA ASN A 61 -7.50 5.20 6.48
C ASN A 61 -7.85 5.26 4.97
N SER A 62 -6.92 5.75 4.14
CA SER A 62 -7.11 5.81 2.68
C SER A 62 -7.36 4.46 2.03
N ASP A 63 -6.77 3.37 2.56
CA ASP A 63 -6.97 2.03 2.02
C ASP A 63 -8.42 1.59 2.29
N GLY A 64 -8.87 1.76 3.54
CA GLY A 64 -10.25 1.47 3.93
C GLY A 64 -11.30 2.33 3.21
N PHE A 65 -10.97 3.56 2.81
CA PHE A 65 -11.84 4.39 1.97
C PHE A 65 -12.17 3.69 0.64
N PHE A 66 -11.18 3.06 -0.01
CA PHE A 66 -11.38 2.36 -1.28
C PHE A 66 -12.05 0.99 -1.12
N GLU A 67 -12.13 0.47 0.10
CA GLU A 67 -12.85 -0.76 0.44
C GLU A 67 -14.33 -0.51 0.82
N LEU A 68 -14.75 0.76 0.96
CA LEU A 68 -16.14 1.09 1.27
C LEU A 68 -17.09 0.52 0.21
N SER A 69 -18.01 -0.34 0.65
CA SER A 69 -19.02 -0.95 -0.21
C SER A 69 -20.22 -0.03 -0.51
N ALA A 70 -20.36 1.04 0.28
CA ALA A 70 -21.41 2.05 0.12
C ALA A 70 -20.95 3.41 0.65
N LEU A 71 -21.53 4.49 0.11
CA LEU A 71 -21.28 5.86 0.55
C LEU A 71 -21.88 6.08 1.97
N PRO A 72 -21.07 6.45 2.98
CA PRO A 72 -21.59 6.76 4.30
C PRO A 72 -22.38 8.07 4.30
N LYS A 73 -23.52 8.10 5.01
CA LYS A 73 -24.37 9.31 5.12
C LYS A 73 -23.69 10.51 5.79
N ARG A 74 -22.66 10.26 6.60
CA ARG A 74 -21.90 11.26 7.36
C ARG A 74 -20.48 10.77 7.47
N VAL A 75 -19.52 11.64 7.17
CA VAL A 75 -18.09 11.33 7.27
C VAL A 75 -17.36 12.46 8.00
N ALA A 76 -16.39 12.08 8.83
CA ALA A 76 -15.38 12.99 9.34
C ALA A 76 -14.03 12.60 8.72
N VAL A 77 -13.39 13.55 8.04
CA VAL A 77 -12.03 13.38 7.50
C VAL A 77 -11.07 14.15 8.39
N VAL A 78 -10.08 13.46 8.95
CA VAL A 78 -9.09 14.06 9.86
C VAL A 78 -7.72 14.06 9.19
N GLY A 79 -7.24 15.25 8.84
CA GLY A 79 -5.94 15.47 8.22
C GLY A 79 -5.90 16.79 7.46
N ALA A 80 -4.69 17.31 7.20
CA ALA A 80 -4.48 18.56 6.47
C ALA A 80 -3.60 18.37 5.21
N GLY A 81 -3.28 17.13 4.86
CA GLY A 81 -2.52 16.79 3.65
C GLY A 81 -3.41 16.60 2.43
N TYR A 82 -2.79 16.42 1.26
CA TYR A 82 -3.48 16.29 -0.02
C TYR A 82 -4.55 15.18 -0.02
N ILE A 83 -4.25 14.00 0.53
CA ILE A 83 -5.20 12.88 0.64
C ILE A 83 -6.47 13.30 1.39
N ALA A 84 -6.33 14.03 2.50
CA ALA A 84 -7.48 14.46 3.28
C ALA A 84 -8.36 15.44 2.49
N VAL A 85 -7.74 16.39 1.78
CA VAL A 85 -8.45 17.37 0.95
C VAL A 85 -9.15 16.67 -0.23
N GLU A 86 -8.46 15.78 -0.92
CA GLU A 86 -9.00 15.02 -2.06
C GLU A 86 -10.18 14.15 -1.66
N LEU A 87 -10.03 13.32 -0.62
CA LEU A 87 -11.09 12.40 -0.18
C LEU A 87 -12.29 13.15 0.39
N ALA A 88 -12.07 14.22 1.15
CA ALA A 88 -13.16 15.08 1.62
C ALA A 88 -13.92 15.72 0.44
N GLY A 89 -13.20 16.18 -0.59
CA GLY A 89 -13.79 16.73 -1.81
C GLY A 89 -14.62 15.71 -2.57
N VAL A 90 -14.10 14.48 -2.75
CA VAL A 90 -14.82 13.38 -3.41
C VAL A 90 -16.10 13.02 -2.64
N LEU A 91 -16.01 12.83 -1.32
CA LEU A 91 -17.18 12.50 -0.49
C LEU A 91 -18.24 13.60 -0.55
N ASN A 92 -17.84 14.86 -0.40
CA ASN A 92 -18.76 16.00 -0.50
C ASN A 92 -19.46 16.09 -1.86
N ALA A 93 -18.79 15.70 -2.95
CA ALA A 93 -19.38 15.69 -4.28
C ALA A 93 -20.35 14.51 -4.50
N LEU A 94 -20.18 13.41 -3.77
CA LEU A 94 -21.00 12.20 -3.91
C LEU A 94 -22.28 12.22 -3.05
N GLY A 95 -22.34 13.04 -2.00
CA GLY A 95 -23.53 13.26 -1.15
C GLY A 95 -23.39 12.73 0.27
#